data_AF-A0A6L8H8D1-F1
#
_entry.id   AF-A0A6L8H8D1-F1
#
_cell.length_a   1.000
_cell.length_b   1.000
_cell.length_c   1.000
_cell.angle_alpha   90.00
_cell.angle_beta   90.00
_cell.angle_gamma   90.00
#
_symmetry.space_group_name_H-M   'P 1'
#
loop_
_entity.id
_entity.type
_entity.pdbx_description
1 polymer ?
#
loop_
_entity_poly.entity_id
_entity_poly.type
_entity_poly.pdbx_seq_one_letter_code
_entity_poly.pdbx_strand_id
1 'polypeptide(L)'
;MKGQKRKTLDSRFRGNDRKGKAGVRLLVLLAVCSALTGFLSSQVLADEDHSEQIWDHELNRWLTPEELGHLEIYFTEDEAAKVMFPDSEKIRRETLQLTAEKKAFVEEVIGWEFPEYTFDVFIGETRGNIDGYAVIQNTIGKHRPITYMVGVTATGECMNFEVLVYREARGNDIATKRFNYQYHGKTIGDPIRINRDIINITGATMSVRSASAGVKRVLVLVNEFYLKPRGLGRDVLAANSQEKGFFEVLFGL
;
A
#
# COMPACT_ATOMS: atom_id res chain seq x y z
N MET A 1 -33.76 5.78 47.26
CA MET A 1 -34.85 6.80 47.33
C MET A 1 -34.42 7.98 46.46
N LYS A 2 -35.22 8.51 45.52
CA LYS A 2 -36.45 9.34 45.62
C LYS A 2 -36.21 10.78 46.14
N GLY A 3 -36.60 11.78 45.33
CA GLY A 3 -36.47 13.24 45.60
C GLY A 3 -35.31 13.87 44.82
N GLN A 4 -35.46 14.59 43.68
CA GLN A 4 -36.57 15.25 42.97
C GLN A 4 -37.02 16.62 43.53
N LYS A 5 -37.16 17.60 42.60
CA LYS A 5 -37.93 18.89 42.61
C LYS A 5 -37.07 20.18 42.82
N ARG A 6 -37.36 21.34 42.19
CA ARG A 6 -38.49 21.77 41.29
C ARG A 6 -38.24 23.12 40.56
N LYS A 7 -38.89 23.31 39.39
CA LYS A 7 -39.48 24.59 38.84
C LYS A 7 -38.52 25.74 38.44
N THR A 8 -38.90 26.76 37.64
CA THR A 8 -40.18 27.20 37.00
C THR A 8 -39.87 27.87 35.63
N LEU A 9 -40.72 27.79 34.58
CA LEU A 9 -41.71 28.81 34.12
C LEU A 9 -41.24 30.28 34.17
N ASP A 10 -41.48 31.19 33.21
CA ASP A 10 -42.16 31.16 31.88
C ASP A 10 -41.53 32.33 31.02
N SER A 11 -42.00 32.91 29.90
CA SER A 11 -43.29 32.95 29.20
C SER A 11 -43.20 33.37 27.69
N ARG A 12 -44.33 33.80 27.10
CA ARG A 12 -44.58 34.19 25.69
C ARG A 12 -44.41 35.71 25.47
N PHE A 13 -44.16 36.18 24.24
CA PHE A 13 -45.08 37.10 23.51
C PHE A 13 -44.76 37.26 22.00
N ARG A 14 -45.56 38.08 21.28
CA ARG A 14 -45.60 38.26 19.81
C ARG A 14 -45.30 39.71 19.38
N GLY A 15 -44.89 39.90 18.12
CA GLY A 15 -44.85 41.17 17.39
C GLY A 15 -43.41 41.60 17.00
N ASN A 16 -43.00 41.93 15.77
CA ASN A 16 -43.58 42.42 14.50
C ASN A 16 -43.10 43.86 14.16
N ASP A 17 -43.08 44.18 12.86
CA ASP A 17 -42.96 45.50 12.21
C ASP A 17 -41.56 46.14 11.96
N ARG A 18 -41.17 46.06 10.68
CA ARG A 18 -40.91 47.20 9.76
C ARG A 18 -39.62 48.05 9.81
N LYS A 19 -39.00 48.08 8.62
CA LYS A 19 -38.46 49.24 7.86
C LYS A 19 -37.21 49.98 8.39
N GLY A 20 -36.23 50.11 7.48
CA GLY A 20 -35.83 51.46 7.03
C GLY A 20 -34.33 51.80 6.99
N LYS A 21 -33.76 51.78 5.77
CA LYS A 21 -32.70 52.66 5.20
C LYS A 21 -32.37 52.09 3.81
N ALA A 22 -32.55 52.75 2.67
CA ALA A 22 -32.33 54.14 2.26
C ALA A 22 -30.83 54.49 2.08
N GLY A 23 -30.32 54.17 0.89
CA GLY A 23 -29.07 54.67 0.30
C GLY A 23 -29.37 55.18 -1.12
N VAL A 24 -28.60 56.14 -1.64
CA VAL A 24 -29.07 57.05 -2.71
C VAL A 24 -28.11 57.13 -3.90
N ARG A 25 -28.66 56.95 -5.11
CA ARG A 25 -28.16 57.34 -6.45
C ARG A 25 -26.70 57.03 -6.84
N LEU A 26 -26.55 56.30 -7.93
CA LEU A 26 -26.05 56.92 -9.18
C LEU A 26 -26.71 56.25 -10.41
N LEU A 27 -26.77 56.98 -11.53
CA LEU A 27 -27.34 56.54 -12.81
C LEU A 27 -26.21 56.36 -13.83
N VAL A 28 -26.16 55.20 -14.50
CA VAL A 28 -25.40 54.99 -15.75
C VAL A 28 -26.31 54.25 -16.74
N LEU A 29 -26.12 54.52 -18.04
CA LEU A 29 -27.02 54.11 -19.12
C LEU A 29 -26.91 52.63 -19.53
N LEU A 30 -27.93 52.18 -20.28
CA LEU A 30 -27.99 50.84 -20.86
C LEU A 30 -26.83 50.55 -21.81
N ALA A 31 -26.24 49.37 -21.69
CA ALA A 31 -25.56 48.68 -22.79
C ALA A 31 -25.77 47.16 -22.70
N VAL A 32 -26.20 46.59 -23.83
CA VAL A 32 -26.47 45.18 -24.14
C VAL A 32 -25.55 44.14 -23.46
N CYS A 33 -26.15 43.14 -22.80
CA CYS A 33 -25.77 41.72 -22.99
C CYS A 33 -26.81 40.75 -22.42
N SER A 34 -27.25 39.77 -23.22
CA SER A 34 -28.22 38.75 -22.80
C SER A 34 -27.52 37.55 -22.15
N ALA A 35 -27.44 37.52 -20.82
CA ALA A 35 -26.96 36.38 -20.06
C ALA A 35 -28.12 35.71 -19.29
N LEU A 36 -28.54 34.51 -19.73
CA LEU A 36 -29.51 33.70 -18.98
C LEU A 36 -28.82 33.06 -17.77
N THR A 37 -28.86 33.72 -16.61
CA THR A 37 -28.48 33.13 -15.31
C THR A 37 -29.60 32.24 -14.75
N GLY A 38 -30.02 31.25 -15.55
CA GLY A 38 -30.99 30.23 -15.15
C GLY A 38 -30.29 29.03 -14.53
N PHE A 39 -30.44 28.84 -13.21
CA PHE A 39 -29.90 27.75 -12.40
C PHE A 39 -29.73 26.41 -13.15
N LEU A 40 -28.51 26.10 -13.57
CA LEU A 40 -28.06 24.71 -13.56
C LEU A 40 -27.76 24.37 -12.10
N SER A 41 -28.73 23.74 -11.45
CA SER A 41 -28.46 22.97 -10.24
C SER A 41 -27.59 21.79 -10.67
N SER A 42 -26.27 21.97 -10.60
CA SER A 42 -25.28 20.90 -10.78
C SER A 42 -25.45 19.89 -9.64
N GLN A 43 -26.44 19.01 -9.80
CA GLN A 43 -26.36 17.69 -9.21
C GLN A 43 -25.11 17.05 -9.82
N VAL A 44 -24.03 17.12 -9.06
CA VAL A 44 -22.97 16.11 -9.16
C VAL A 44 -23.71 14.81 -8.92
N LEU A 45 -23.98 14.08 -10.00
CA LEU A 45 -24.21 12.66 -9.91
C LEU A 45 -22.93 12.12 -9.29
N ALA A 46 -23.00 11.74 -8.02
CA ALA A 46 -22.05 10.78 -7.52
C ALA A 46 -22.25 9.54 -8.38
N ASP A 47 -21.24 9.15 -9.14
CA ASP A 47 -21.23 7.81 -9.73
C ASP A 47 -21.36 6.84 -8.55
N GLU A 48 -22.49 6.16 -8.45
CA GLU A 48 -22.65 5.05 -7.52
C GLU A 48 -21.81 3.89 -8.07
N ASP A 49 -20.54 3.93 -7.66
CA ASP A 49 -19.48 2.98 -8.01
C ASP A 49 -20.04 1.56 -8.03
N HIS A 50 -19.92 0.91 -9.18
CA HIS A 50 -20.75 -0.24 -9.52
C HIS A 50 -20.36 -1.44 -8.69
N SER A 51 -21.09 -1.60 -7.57
CA SER A 51 -20.88 -2.56 -6.50
C SER A 51 -20.17 -3.84 -6.95
N GLU A 52 -18.88 -3.94 -6.62
CA GLU A 52 -18.14 -5.22 -6.69
C GLU A 52 -18.73 -6.17 -5.64
N GLN A 53 -19.85 -6.81 -5.97
CA GLN A 53 -20.47 -7.82 -5.14
C GLN A 53 -19.59 -9.07 -5.18
N ILE A 54 -18.80 -9.25 -4.14
CA ILE A 54 -17.94 -10.43 -3.99
C ILE A 54 -18.71 -11.49 -3.20
N TRP A 55 -18.89 -12.66 -3.81
CA TRP A 55 -19.44 -13.85 -3.14
C TRP A 55 -18.33 -14.59 -2.39
N ASP A 56 -18.47 -14.73 -1.08
CA ASP A 56 -17.55 -15.48 -0.25
C ASP A 56 -18.05 -16.94 -0.10
N HIS A 57 -17.33 -17.87 -0.72
CA HIS A 57 -17.64 -19.31 -0.68
C HIS A 57 -17.41 -19.98 0.70
N GLU A 58 -16.60 -19.38 1.60
CA GLU A 58 -16.38 -19.89 2.96
C GLU A 58 -17.46 -19.38 3.93
N LEU A 59 -17.98 -18.17 3.69
CA LEU A 59 -19.09 -17.59 4.46
C LEU A 59 -20.47 -17.95 3.86
N ASN A 60 -20.51 -18.47 2.64
CA ASN A 60 -21.70 -18.77 1.84
C ASN A 60 -22.68 -17.58 1.75
N ARG A 61 -22.13 -16.37 1.54
CA ARG A 61 -22.88 -15.12 1.35
C ARG A 61 -22.07 -14.09 0.57
N TRP A 62 -22.74 -13.03 0.11
CA TRP A 62 -22.09 -11.79 -0.31
C TRP A 62 -21.38 -11.11 0.87
N LEU A 63 -20.25 -10.46 0.60
CA LEU A 63 -19.59 -9.55 1.53
C LEU A 63 -20.42 -8.25 1.73
N THR A 64 -20.33 -7.64 2.91
CA THR A 64 -20.95 -6.33 3.15
C THR A 64 -20.12 -5.19 2.55
N PRO A 65 -20.68 -3.99 2.31
CA PRO A 65 -19.90 -2.82 1.87
C PRO A 65 -18.74 -2.47 2.82
N GLU A 66 -18.91 -2.71 4.13
CA GLU A 66 -17.88 -2.54 5.15
C GLU A 66 -16.75 -3.58 4.99
N GLU A 67 -17.08 -4.84 4.70
CA GLU A 67 -16.09 -5.89 4.43
C GLU A 67 -15.35 -5.69 3.09
N LEU A 68 -16.01 -5.09 2.10
CA LEU A 68 -15.45 -4.75 0.78
C LEU A 68 -14.53 -3.52 0.81
N GLY A 69 -14.83 -2.56 1.70
CA GLY A 69 -14.04 -1.35 1.94
C GLY A 69 -12.99 -1.48 3.05
N HIS A 70 -12.85 -2.66 3.66
CA HIS A 70 -11.95 -2.87 4.79
C HIS A 70 -10.47 -2.64 4.41
N LEU A 71 -9.80 -1.74 5.13
CA LEU A 71 -8.41 -1.37 4.87
C LEU A 71 -7.69 -1.05 6.19
N GLU A 72 -6.61 -1.78 6.45
CA GLU A 72 -5.69 -1.55 7.57
C GLU A 72 -4.32 -1.16 7.04
N ILE A 73 -3.77 -0.05 7.54
CA ILE A 73 -2.38 0.35 7.29
C ILE A 73 -1.58 0.06 8.56
N TYR A 74 -0.57 -0.79 8.43
CA TYR A 74 0.36 -1.17 9.48
C TYR A 74 1.63 -0.30 9.43
N PHE A 75 2.13 -0.04 8.22
CA PHE A 75 3.32 0.77 7.95
C PHE A 75 3.20 1.47 6.58
N THR A 76 3.73 2.69 6.48
CA THR A 76 4.16 3.23 5.17
C THR A 76 5.44 2.52 4.70
N GLU A 77 5.79 2.69 3.43
CA GLU A 77 6.98 2.06 2.84
C GLU A 77 8.29 2.49 3.56
N ASP A 78 8.41 3.77 3.92
CA ASP A 78 9.57 4.32 4.64
C ASP A 78 9.63 3.89 6.12
N GLU A 79 8.49 3.62 6.76
CA GLU A 79 8.44 3.06 8.12
C GLU A 79 8.81 1.58 8.09
N ALA A 80 8.27 0.81 7.15
CA ALA A 80 8.63 -0.58 6.94
C ALA A 80 10.13 -0.72 6.63
N ALA A 81 10.70 0.14 5.77
CA ALA A 81 12.12 0.12 5.48
C ALA A 81 12.99 0.37 6.74
N LYS A 82 12.58 1.25 7.65
CA LYS A 82 13.25 1.46 8.95
C LYS A 82 13.06 0.29 9.92
N VAL A 83 11.95 -0.44 9.83
CA VAL A 83 11.72 -1.70 10.58
C VAL A 83 12.56 -2.85 10.04
N MET A 84 12.88 -2.85 8.74
CA MET A 84 13.86 -3.79 8.15
C MET A 84 15.30 -3.40 8.50
N PHE A 85 15.63 -2.12 8.53
CA PHE A 85 16.99 -1.59 8.68
C PHE A 85 17.11 -0.61 9.86
N PRO A 86 16.94 -1.05 11.11
CA PRO A 86 16.95 -0.16 12.27
C PRO A 86 18.32 0.43 12.58
N ASP A 87 19.41 -0.28 12.24
CA ASP A 87 20.79 0.08 12.56
C ASP A 87 21.58 0.67 11.36
N SER A 88 20.99 0.71 10.15
CA SER A 88 21.70 1.14 8.94
C SER A 88 21.93 2.66 8.89
N GLU A 89 23.16 3.07 8.58
CA GLU A 89 23.52 4.50 8.43
C GLU A 89 22.77 5.19 7.26
N LYS A 90 22.37 4.42 6.24
CA LYS A 90 21.53 4.88 5.11
C LYS A 90 20.54 3.79 4.69
N ILE A 91 19.43 4.23 4.11
CA ILE A 91 18.53 3.38 3.32
C ILE A 91 18.33 4.04 1.96
N ARG A 92 18.44 3.28 0.87
CA ARG A 92 18.23 3.77 -0.51
C ARG A 92 17.21 2.89 -1.26
N ARG A 93 16.35 3.51 -2.08
CA ARG A 93 15.40 2.81 -2.97
C ARG A 93 15.97 2.72 -4.39
N GLU A 94 15.69 1.60 -5.06
CA GLU A 94 15.92 1.35 -6.48
C GLU A 94 14.85 0.40 -7.02
N THR A 95 14.66 0.33 -8.33
CA THR A 95 13.62 -0.50 -8.96
C THR A 95 14.24 -1.61 -9.79
N LEU A 96 14.14 -2.86 -9.32
CA LEU A 96 14.54 -4.05 -10.07
C LEU A 96 13.59 -4.27 -11.25
N GLN A 97 14.11 -4.09 -12.46
CA GLN A 97 13.44 -4.37 -13.72
C GLN A 97 13.81 -5.78 -14.22
N LEU A 98 12.82 -6.64 -14.47
CA LEU A 98 13.03 -7.95 -15.08
C LEU A 98 12.76 -7.91 -16.59
N THR A 99 13.66 -8.51 -17.38
CA THR A 99 13.35 -8.90 -18.76
C THR A 99 12.53 -10.20 -18.77
N ALA A 100 11.97 -10.58 -19.92
CA ALA A 100 11.19 -11.81 -20.05
C ALA A 100 12.01 -13.06 -19.68
N GLU A 101 13.30 -13.09 -20.03
CA GLU A 101 14.21 -14.21 -19.73
C GLU A 101 14.57 -14.24 -18.25
N LYS A 102 14.86 -13.07 -17.65
CA LYS A 102 15.12 -12.94 -16.20
C LYS A 102 13.91 -13.36 -15.38
N LYS A 103 12.71 -13.05 -15.86
CA LYS A 103 11.44 -13.44 -15.24
C LYS A 103 11.19 -14.94 -15.35
N ALA A 104 11.24 -15.51 -16.56
CA ALA A 104 11.00 -16.93 -16.78
C ALA A 104 11.94 -17.82 -15.95
N PHE A 105 13.21 -17.41 -15.77
CA PHE A 105 14.16 -18.08 -14.88
C PHE A 105 13.74 -18.03 -13.40
N VAL A 106 13.24 -16.89 -12.91
CA VAL A 106 12.71 -16.80 -11.53
C VAL A 106 11.46 -17.66 -11.36
N GLU A 107 10.58 -17.69 -12.37
CA GLU A 107 9.35 -18.51 -12.40
C GLU A 107 9.67 -20.02 -12.43
N GLU A 108 10.71 -20.44 -13.16
CA GLU A 108 11.28 -21.80 -13.14
C GLU A 108 11.81 -22.16 -11.75
N VAL A 109 12.60 -21.28 -11.12
CA VAL A 109 13.24 -21.54 -9.82
C VAL A 109 12.24 -21.59 -8.66
N ILE A 110 11.15 -20.81 -8.69
CA ILE A 110 10.08 -20.89 -7.67
C ILE A 110 9.02 -21.95 -7.99
N GLY A 111 8.79 -22.24 -9.27
CA GLY A 111 7.79 -23.21 -9.73
C GLY A 111 6.37 -22.65 -9.90
N TRP A 112 6.24 -21.33 -10.13
CA TRP A 112 4.97 -20.68 -10.49
C TRP A 112 5.19 -19.35 -11.22
N GLU A 113 4.21 -18.97 -12.04
CA GLU A 113 4.16 -17.69 -12.76
C GLU A 113 3.68 -16.54 -11.85
N PHE A 114 4.05 -15.30 -12.17
CA PHE A 114 3.56 -14.10 -11.50
C PHE A 114 3.38 -12.92 -12.46
N PRO A 115 2.46 -11.95 -12.22
CA PRO A 115 2.20 -10.88 -13.18
C PRO A 115 3.31 -9.82 -13.25
N GLU A 116 4.00 -9.51 -12.15
CA GLU A 116 4.90 -8.35 -12.07
C GLU A 116 6.18 -8.49 -12.92
N TYR A 117 6.71 -7.35 -13.38
CA TYR A 117 8.03 -7.24 -14.02
C TYR A 117 8.96 -6.27 -13.28
N THR A 118 8.43 -5.55 -12.29
CA THR A 118 9.08 -4.44 -11.59
C THR A 118 8.94 -4.61 -10.09
N PHE A 119 10.03 -4.49 -9.34
CA PHE A 119 10.02 -4.58 -7.88
C PHE A 119 10.76 -3.41 -7.25
N ASP A 120 10.14 -2.75 -6.28
CA ASP A 120 10.83 -1.77 -5.44
C ASP A 120 11.70 -2.47 -4.41
N VAL A 121 12.98 -2.12 -4.42
CA VAL A 121 14.02 -2.67 -3.55
C VAL A 121 14.62 -1.55 -2.71
N PHE A 122 14.58 -1.74 -1.40
CA PHE A 122 15.21 -0.90 -0.40
C PHE A 122 16.49 -1.59 0.07
N ILE A 123 17.57 -0.82 0.21
CA ILE A 123 18.90 -1.36 0.53
C ILE A 123 19.45 -0.58 1.72
N GLY A 124 19.72 -1.29 2.81
CA GLY A 124 20.40 -0.75 3.99
C GLY A 124 21.91 -0.76 3.79
N GLU A 125 22.57 0.36 4.11
CA GLU A 125 24.02 0.53 3.95
C GLU A 125 24.64 1.15 5.21
N THR A 126 25.72 0.53 5.70
CA THR A 126 26.55 1.01 6.82
C THR A 126 28.01 1.06 6.39
N ARG A 127 28.59 2.26 6.39
CA ARG A 127 30.01 2.52 6.04
C ARG A 127 30.44 1.95 4.68
N GLY A 128 29.52 1.92 3.71
CA GLY A 128 29.73 1.37 2.37
C GLY A 128 29.59 -0.15 2.25
N ASN A 129 29.23 -0.85 3.33
CA ASN A 129 28.81 -2.25 3.29
C ASN A 129 27.29 -2.31 3.16
N ILE A 130 26.77 -3.34 2.49
CA ILE A 130 25.33 -3.61 2.46
C ILE A 130 24.95 -4.43 3.69
N ASP A 131 23.97 -3.96 4.45
CA ASP A 131 23.43 -4.65 5.62
C ASP A 131 22.37 -5.68 5.17
N GLY A 132 21.55 -5.29 4.18
CA GLY A 132 20.61 -6.19 3.52
C GLY A 132 19.74 -5.51 2.46
N TYR A 133 18.76 -6.27 1.96
CA TYR A 133 17.84 -5.93 0.88
C TYR A 133 16.41 -6.17 1.35
N ALA A 134 15.48 -5.25 1.09
CA ALA A 134 14.08 -5.42 1.41
C ALA A 134 13.22 -5.10 0.19
N VAL A 135 12.30 -6.00 -0.17
CA VAL A 135 11.55 -5.90 -1.43
C VAL A 135 10.06 -5.82 -1.13
N ILE A 136 9.38 -4.86 -1.76
CA ILE A 136 7.92 -4.73 -1.67
C ILE A 136 7.25 -5.76 -2.58
N GLN A 137 6.16 -6.33 -2.09
CA GLN A 137 5.32 -7.32 -2.77
C GLN A 137 3.85 -6.87 -2.71
N ASN A 138 3.14 -6.99 -3.83
CA ASN A 138 1.71 -6.71 -3.94
C ASN A 138 1.04 -7.95 -4.51
N THR A 139 0.46 -8.80 -3.67
CA THR A 139 -0.05 -10.12 -4.07
C THR A 139 -1.48 -10.31 -3.58
N ILE A 140 -2.35 -10.89 -4.41
CA ILE A 140 -3.75 -11.14 -4.04
C ILE A 140 -3.81 -12.07 -2.80
N GLY A 141 -4.65 -11.71 -1.84
CA GLY A 141 -5.05 -12.58 -0.73
C GLY A 141 -6.13 -13.56 -1.19
N LYS A 142 -7.34 -13.39 -0.68
CA LYS A 142 -8.54 -14.10 -1.12
C LYS A 142 -9.29 -13.36 -2.25
N HIS A 143 -9.30 -12.02 -2.19
CA HIS A 143 -10.11 -11.13 -3.02
C HIS A 143 -9.43 -9.79 -3.39
N ARG A 144 -8.51 -9.29 -2.55
CA ARG A 144 -7.85 -7.98 -2.72
C ARG A 144 -6.32 -8.12 -2.60
N PRO A 145 -5.51 -7.17 -3.10
CA PRO A 145 -4.07 -7.20 -2.91
C PRO A 145 -3.68 -6.92 -1.45
N ILE A 146 -2.78 -7.75 -0.92
CA ILE A 146 -2.03 -7.51 0.31
C ILE A 146 -0.70 -6.86 -0.10
N THR A 147 -0.35 -5.74 0.53
CA THR A 147 0.97 -5.11 0.38
C THR A 147 1.84 -5.48 1.58
N TYR A 148 3.01 -6.07 1.32
CA TYR A 148 3.96 -6.47 2.36
C TYR A 148 5.40 -6.29 1.87
N MET A 149 6.34 -6.16 2.81
CA MET A 149 7.77 -6.03 2.54
C MET A 149 8.50 -7.22 3.17
N VAL A 150 9.46 -7.79 2.43
CA VAL A 150 10.29 -8.91 2.90
C VAL A 150 11.74 -8.47 2.93
N GLY A 151 12.34 -8.47 4.13
CA GLY A 151 13.75 -8.20 4.36
C GLY A 151 14.60 -9.46 4.26
N VAL A 152 15.77 -9.34 3.65
CA VAL A 152 16.77 -10.38 3.42
C VAL A 152 18.15 -9.83 3.77
N THR A 153 18.94 -10.59 4.53
CA THR A 153 20.31 -10.22 4.91
C THR A 153 21.23 -10.14 3.69
N ALA A 154 22.39 -9.50 3.85
CA ALA A 154 23.49 -9.60 2.88
C ALA A 154 24.03 -11.04 2.68
N THR A 155 23.61 -12.04 3.49
CA THR A 155 23.92 -13.47 3.31
C THR A 155 22.85 -14.26 2.55
N GLY A 156 21.65 -13.70 2.33
CA GLY A 156 20.55 -14.37 1.62
C GLY A 156 19.57 -15.14 2.52
N GLU A 157 19.54 -14.80 3.81
CA GLU A 157 18.58 -15.30 4.80
C GLU A 157 17.44 -14.30 4.95
N CYS A 158 16.18 -14.75 5.06
CA CYS A 158 15.06 -13.87 5.36
C CYS A 158 15.22 -13.30 6.76
N MET A 159 15.42 -11.99 6.85
CA MET A 159 15.61 -11.25 8.09
C MET A 159 14.27 -10.95 8.77
N ASN A 160 13.29 -10.49 8.00
CA ASN A 160 11.99 -10.10 8.52
C ASN A 160 10.90 -10.08 7.43
N PHE A 161 9.64 -10.12 7.84
CA PHE A 161 8.44 -10.00 7.02
C PHE A 161 7.50 -9.01 7.70
N GLU A 162 6.98 -8.01 7.00
CA GLU A 162 6.01 -7.06 7.54
C GLU A 162 4.90 -6.79 6.52
N VAL A 163 3.64 -6.85 6.97
CA VAL A 163 2.51 -6.33 6.19
C VAL A 163 2.53 -4.81 6.30
N LEU A 164 2.34 -4.11 5.17
CA LEU A 164 2.24 -2.65 5.11
C LEU A 164 0.77 -2.23 5.03
N VAL A 165 0.01 -2.85 4.12
CA VAL A 165 -1.42 -2.57 3.91
C VAL A 165 -2.18 -3.87 3.66
N TYR A 166 -3.20 -4.12 4.48
CA TYR A 166 -4.12 -5.24 4.37
C TYR A 166 -5.50 -4.73 3.92
N ARG A 167 -6.16 -5.41 2.97
CA ARG A 167 -7.35 -4.91 2.25
C ARG A 167 -8.52 -5.89 2.23
N GLU A 168 -8.60 -6.77 3.22
CA GLU A 168 -9.68 -7.75 3.38
C GLU A 168 -10.13 -7.76 4.84
N ALA A 169 -11.40 -8.05 5.10
CA ALA A 169 -11.96 -8.04 6.47
C ALA A 169 -11.48 -9.18 7.39
N ARG A 170 -10.66 -10.12 6.88
CA ARG A 170 -10.20 -11.31 7.60
C ARG A 170 -8.81 -11.74 7.13
N GLY A 171 -8.05 -12.39 8.04
CA GLY A 171 -6.76 -12.99 7.74
C GLY A 171 -5.55 -12.07 7.87
N ASN A 172 -5.76 -10.85 8.37
CA ASN A 172 -4.75 -9.88 8.77
C ASN A 172 -3.82 -10.38 9.90
N ASP A 173 -4.15 -11.49 10.57
CA ASP A 173 -3.28 -12.25 11.49
C ASP A 173 -1.86 -12.50 10.93
N ILE A 174 -1.69 -12.54 9.60
CA ILE A 174 -0.37 -12.64 8.95
C ILE A 174 0.54 -11.42 9.18
N ALA A 175 0.02 -10.31 9.73
CA ALA A 175 0.82 -9.15 10.14
C ALA A 175 1.44 -9.31 11.54
N THR A 176 1.02 -10.32 12.31
CA THR A 176 1.47 -10.49 13.70
C THR A 176 2.92 -10.95 13.76
N LYS A 177 3.76 -10.32 14.60
CA LYS A 177 5.20 -10.69 14.75
C LYS A 177 5.42 -12.19 15.00
N ARG A 178 4.47 -12.86 15.68
CA ARG A 178 4.49 -14.32 15.90
C ARG A 178 4.38 -15.13 14.61
N PHE A 179 3.58 -14.68 13.64
CA PHE A 179 3.51 -15.28 12.32
C PHE A 179 4.77 -14.94 11.49
N ASN A 180 5.17 -13.66 11.48
CA ASN A 180 6.30 -13.15 10.70
C ASN A 180 7.60 -13.91 11.02
N TYR A 181 7.84 -14.20 12.30
CA TYR A 181 9.03 -14.91 12.79
C TYR A 181 9.21 -16.32 12.18
N GLN A 182 8.16 -16.93 11.62
CA GLN A 182 8.28 -18.24 10.94
C GLN A 182 9.14 -18.19 9.67
N TYR A 183 9.36 -17.00 9.09
CA TYR A 183 10.23 -16.82 7.94
C TYR A 183 11.69 -16.53 8.31
N HIS A 184 11.97 -16.12 9.55
CA HIS A 184 13.30 -15.70 10.00
C HIS A 184 14.36 -16.79 9.79
N GLY A 185 15.47 -16.43 9.14
CA GLY A 185 16.60 -17.32 8.82
C GLY A 185 16.39 -18.22 7.59
N LYS A 186 15.21 -18.24 6.95
CA LYS A 186 14.97 -19.09 5.77
C LYS A 186 15.69 -18.56 4.53
N THR A 187 16.30 -19.46 3.77
CA THR A 187 17.08 -19.19 2.55
C THR A 187 16.37 -19.65 1.27
N ILE A 188 17.03 -19.46 0.11
CA ILE A 188 16.60 -20.11 -1.14
C ILE A 188 16.63 -21.66 -1.08
N GLY A 189 17.41 -22.27 -0.19
CA GLY A 189 17.42 -23.73 0.00
C GLY A 189 16.23 -24.24 0.80
N ASP A 190 15.66 -23.39 1.67
CA ASP A 190 14.65 -23.81 2.63
C ASP A 190 13.25 -23.99 2.02
N PRO A 191 12.49 -24.98 2.49
CA PRO A 191 11.09 -25.13 2.10
C PRO A 191 10.20 -24.15 2.87
N ILE A 192 9.19 -23.63 2.18
CA ILE A 192 8.21 -22.65 2.68
C ILE A 192 6.79 -23.12 2.33
N ARG A 193 6.44 -24.36 2.71
CA ARG A 193 5.14 -24.98 2.43
C ARG A 193 4.21 -24.82 3.63
N ILE A 194 3.00 -24.34 3.37
CA ILE A 194 1.93 -24.21 4.34
C ILE A 194 1.57 -25.59 4.93
N ASN A 195 1.26 -25.64 6.22
CA ASN A 195 0.95 -26.88 6.97
C ASN A 195 2.12 -27.89 7.00
N ARG A 196 3.36 -27.45 6.75
CA ARG A 196 4.59 -28.26 6.91
C ARG A 196 5.74 -27.44 7.49
N ASP A 197 6.14 -26.40 6.77
CA ASP A 197 7.29 -25.55 7.07
C ASP A 197 6.87 -24.15 7.56
N ILE A 198 5.59 -23.80 7.40
CA ILE A 198 4.89 -22.62 7.90
C ILE A 198 3.55 -23.08 8.51
N ILE A 199 3.28 -22.69 9.76
CA ILE A 199 2.00 -22.92 10.45
C ILE A 199 0.93 -22.01 9.80
N ASN A 200 -0.19 -22.62 9.41
CA ASN A 200 -1.31 -21.91 8.81
C ASN A 200 -2.18 -21.20 9.87
N ILE A 201 -2.93 -20.19 9.43
CA ILE A 201 -3.95 -19.52 10.22
C ILE A 201 -5.33 -19.91 9.70
N THR A 202 -6.21 -20.35 10.60
CA THR A 202 -7.59 -20.76 10.28
C THR A 202 -8.37 -19.59 9.68
N GLY A 203 -8.93 -19.76 8.48
CA GLY A 203 -9.65 -18.70 7.76
C GLY A 203 -8.76 -17.68 7.06
N ALA A 204 -7.44 -17.88 7.03
CA ALA A 204 -6.47 -17.00 6.35
C ALA A 204 -5.54 -17.76 5.39
N THR A 205 -5.91 -18.99 4.99
CA THR A 205 -5.06 -19.88 4.17
C THR A 205 -4.58 -19.22 2.87
N MET A 206 -5.40 -18.37 2.26
CA MET A 206 -5.02 -17.61 1.06
C MET A 206 -3.99 -16.52 1.36
N SER A 207 -4.16 -15.76 2.45
CA SER A 207 -3.21 -14.75 2.92
C SER A 207 -1.86 -15.38 3.29
N VAL A 208 -1.88 -16.52 3.99
CA VAL A 208 -0.68 -17.31 4.32
C VAL A 208 0.00 -17.86 3.06
N ARG A 209 -0.76 -18.28 2.05
CA ARG A 209 -0.22 -18.71 0.74
C ARG A 209 0.44 -17.56 0.00
N SER A 210 -0.23 -16.41 -0.04
CA SER A 210 0.23 -15.18 -0.67
C SER A 210 1.56 -14.73 -0.07
N ALA A 211 1.62 -14.57 1.25
CA ALA A 211 2.84 -14.25 2.00
C ALA A 211 3.98 -15.25 1.77
N SER A 212 3.69 -16.56 1.85
CA SER A 212 4.71 -17.60 1.70
C SER A 212 5.31 -17.66 0.29
N ALA A 213 4.49 -17.42 -0.74
CA ALA A 213 4.95 -17.29 -2.11
C ALA A 213 5.81 -16.04 -2.31
N GLY A 214 5.37 -14.89 -1.78
CA GLY A 214 6.14 -13.64 -1.83
C GLY A 214 7.50 -13.75 -1.15
N VAL A 215 7.58 -14.31 0.06
CA VAL A 215 8.86 -14.55 0.75
C VAL A 215 9.79 -15.41 -0.09
N LYS A 216 9.30 -16.51 -0.67
CA LYS A 216 10.14 -17.37 -1.52
C LYS A 216 10.61 -16.65 -2.79
N ARG A 217 9.74 -15.85 -3.42
CA ARG A 217 10.09 -15.03 -4.59
C ARG A 217 11.15 -14.00 -4.24
N VAL A 218 10.99 -13.24 -3.15
CA VAL A 218 11.98 -12.23 -2.73
C VAL A 218 13.34 -12.87 -2.42
N LEU A 219 13.38 -14.02 -1.75
CA LEU A 219 14.63 -14.74 -1.51
C LEU A 219 15.35 -15.11 -2.82
N VAL A 220 14.63 -15.51 -3.87
CA VAL A 220 15.20 -15.80 -5.19
C VAL A 220 15.64 -14.52 -5.90
N LEU A 221 14.82 -13.47 -5.92
CA LEU A 221 15.16 -12.16 -6.51
C LEU A 221 16.44 -11.57 -5.90
N VAL A 222 16.54 -11.54 -4.57
CA VAL A 222 17.73 -11.03 -3.87
C VAL A 222 18.95 -11.89 -4.18
N ASN A 223 18.83 -13.22 -4.11
CA ASN A 223 19.94 -14.12 -4.37
C ASN A 223 20.48 -14.02 -5.82
N GLU A 224 19.63 -14.00 -6.85
CA GLU A 224 20.10 -14.06 -8.25
C GLU A 224 20.50 -12.69 -8.82
N PHE A 225 19.87 -11.59 -8.41
CA PHE A 225 20.19 -10.25 -8.94
C PHE A 225 21.20 -9.46 -8.10
N TYR A 226 21.31 -9.73 -6.79
CA TYR A 226 22.18 -8.98 -5.89
C TYR A 226 23.34 -9.80 -5.30
N LEU A 227 23.07 -11.01 -4.79
CA LEU A 227 24.12 -11.80 -4.10
C LEU A 227 24.97 -12.65 -5.05
N LYS A 228 24.39 -13.15 -6.14
CA LYS A 228 25.05 -13.98 -7.17
C LYS A 228 24.83 -13.42 -8.57
N PRO A 229 25.25 -12.17 -8.87
CA PRO A 229 25.09 -11.58 -10.20
C PRO A 229 25.97 -12.30 -11.24
N ARG A 230 25.45 -13.40 -11.79
CA ARG A 230 26.02 -14.24 -12.86
C ARG A 230 25.97 -13.52 -14.22
N GLY A 231 26.51 -12.30 -14.28
CA GLY A 231 26.31 -11.34 -15.37
C GLY A 231 24.95 -10.62 -15.33
N LEU A 232 23.89 -11.29 -14.87
CA LEU A 232 22.49 -10.82 -14.89
C LEU A 232 22.22 -9.50 -14.12
N GLY A 233 23.05 -9.17 -13.13
CA GLY A 233 22.87 -7.97 -12.28
C GLY A 233 23.29 -6.64 -12.93
N ARG A 234 23.90 -6.65 -14.12
CA ARG A 234 24.47 -5.41 -14.73
C ARG A 234 23.42 -4.45 -15.28
N ASP A 235 22.27 -4.95 -15.73
CA ASP A 235 21.22 -4.16 -16.37
C ASP A 235 20.12 -3.70 -15.37
N VAL A 236 20.33 -3.91 -14.07
CA VAL A 236 19.36 -3.57 -13.01
C VAL A 236 19.23 -2.06 -12.81
N LEU A 237 20.22 -1.27 -13.26
CA LEU A 237 20.28 0.18 -13.06
C LEU A 237 19.53 0.97 -14.13
N ALA A 238 18.19 0.99 -14.03
CA ALA A 238 17.33 1.93 -14.75
C ALA A 238 16.70 2.97 -13.80
N ALA A 239 16.49 4.20 -14.30
CA ALA A 239 15.80 5.31 -13.62
C ALA A 239 16.39 5.79 -12.27
N ASN A 240 17.57 6.44 -12.32
CA ASN A 240 17.89 7.61 -11.45
C ASN A 240 19.16 8.40 -11.86
N SER A 241 19.85 8.02 -12.95
CA SER A 241 21.08 8.68 -13.41
C SER A 241 20.88 9.88 -14.34
N GLN A 242 19.70 10.03 -14.96
CA GLN A 242 19.46 11.01 -16.02
C GLN A 242 19.46 12.48 -15.55
N GLU A 243 19.00 12.77 -14.34
CA GLU A 243 18.95 14.16 -13.86
C GLU A 243 20.36 14.76 -13.66
N LYS A 244 21.32 13.96 -13.17
CA LYS A 244 22.69 14.46 -12.92
C LYS A 244 23.42 14.84 -14.20
N GLY A 245 23.32 14.02 -15.25
CA GLY A 245 23.96 14.30 -16.54
C GLY A 245 23.36 15.51 -17.27
N PHE A 246 22.09 15.83 -17.07
CA PHE A 246 21.45 16.97 -17.72
C PHE A 246 21.95 18.32 -17.17
N PHE A 247 22.13 18.44 -15.84
CA PHE A 247 22.57 19.70 -15.23
C PHE A 247 24.04 20.05 -15.51
N GLU A 248 24.96 19.07 -15.55
CA GLU A 248 26.36 19.33 -15.92
C GLU A 248 26.48 19.85 -17.37
N VAL A 249 25.78 19.22 -18.32
CA VAL A 249 25.77 19.63 -19.74
C VAL A 249 25.12 21.01 -19.94
N LEU A 250 24.17 21.41 -19.09
CA LEU A 250 23.48 22.70 -19.22
C LEU A 250 24.26 23.88 -18.59
N PHE A 251 25.14 23.63 -17.61
CA PHE A 251 25.85 24.69 -16.87
C PHE A 251 27.37 24.72 -17.04
N GLY A 252 28.01 23.67 -17.60
CA GLY A 252 29.38 23.75 -18.12
C GLY A 252 30.47 24.07 -17.08
N LEU A 253 30.53 23.26 -16.02
CA LEU A 253 31.62 23.21 -15.03
C LEU A 253 32.40 21.89 -15.12
#